data_AF-A0AA88EJK1-F1
#
_entry.id   AF-A0AA88EJK1-F1
#
_cell.length_a   1.000
_cell.length_b   1.000
_cell.length_c   1.000
_cell.angle_alpha   90.00
_cell.angle_beta   90.00
_cell.angle_gamma   90.00
#
_symmetry.space_group_name_H-M   'P 1'
#
loop_
_entity.id
_entity.type
_entity.pdbx_description
1 polymer ?
#
loop_
_entity_poly.entity_id
_entity_poly.type
_entity_poly.pdbx_seq_one_letter_code
_entity_poly.pdbx_strand_id
1 'polypeptide(L)'
;LYGPGIWVSDPYGLTGRVQAVNPAWGVEGFDPFVPGGIASHPVQVQDTIITAWTIRHPTRNRNDPIARAELYQLSYIPPSRVEHA
;
A
#
# COMPACT_ATOMS: atom_id res chain seq x y z
N LEU A 1 -0.29 18.68 -0.19
CA LEU A 1 -0.95 18.11 1.01
C LEU A 1 -2.42 18.51 0.94
N TYR A 2 -3.34 17.56 0.97
CA TYR A 2 -4.79 17.82 0.89
C TYR A 2 -5.46 17.42 2.20
N GLY A 3 -6.33 18.28 2.72
CA GLY A 3 -7.10 18.04 3.94
C GLY A 3 -6.78 19.02 5.08
N PRO A 4 -7.60 19.02 6.14
CA PRO A 4 -7.52 20.00 7.22
C PRO A 4 -6.34 19.79 8.18
N GLY A 5 -5.70 18.61 8.18
CA GLY A 5 -4.72 18.21 9.19
C GLY A 5 -5.36 17.36 10.30
N ILE A 6 -4.66 17.18 11.42
CA ILE A 6 -5.15 16.45 12.60
C ILE A 6 -5.11 17.35 13.83
N TRP A 7 -5.87 17.00 14.87
CA TRP A 7 -5.78 17.69 16.16
C TRP A 7 -4.44 17.35 16.86
N VAL A 8 -3.70 18.37 17.28
CA VAL A 8 -2.44 18.26 18.01
C VAL A 8 -2.48 19.21 19.20
N SER A 9 -1.96 18.79 20.34
CA SER A 9 -1.85 19.61 21.54
C SER A 9 -0.45 19.53 22.14
N ASP A 10 -0.09 20.50 22.97
CA ASP A 10 1.05 20.39 23.87
C ASP A 10 0.77 19.32 24.96
N PRO A 11 1.80 18.87 25.70
CA PRO A 11 1.65 17.83 26.72
C PRO A 11 0.66 18.16 27.85
N TYR A 12 0.37 19.44 28.08
CA TYR A 12 -0.57 19.89 29.10
C TYR A 12 -1.98 20.15 28.52
N GLY A 13 -2.17 20.00 27.21
CA GLY A 13 -3.47 20.16 26.56
C GLY A 13 -3.99 21.60 26.50
N LEU A 14 -3.12 22.60 26.66
CA LEU A 14 -3.50 24.01 26.76
C LEU A 14 -3.60 24.72 25.41
N THR A 15 -2.89 24.22 24.40
CA THR A 15 -2.74 24.84 23.07
C THR A 15 -3.17 23.91 21.93
N GLY A 16 -4.24 23.15 22.13
CA GLY A 16 -4.79 22.25 21.13
C GLY A 16 -5.28 22.97 19.87
N ARG A 17 -4.89 22.49 18.68
CA ARG A 17 -5.33 23.02 17.39
C ARG A 17 -5.21 21.97 16.28
N VAL A 18 -5.93 22.20 15.19
CA VAL A 18 -5.74 21.41 13.96
C VAL A 18 -4.45 21.87 13.26
N GLN A 19 -3.58 20.92 12.90
CA GLN A 19 -2.32 21.19 12.21
C GLN A 19 -2.00 20.11 11.17
N ALA A 20 -1.34 20.53 10.08
CA ALA A 20 -0.67 19.63 9.17
C ALA A 20 0.58 19.02 9.84
N VAL A 21 0.72 17.70 9.81
CA VAL A 21 1.83 16.97 10.42
C VAL A 21 2.63 16.27 9.34
N ASN A 22 3.95 16.37 9.42
CA ASN A 22 4.85 15.61 8.54
C ASN A 22 4.92 14.14 9.02
N PRO A 23 4.82 13.14 8.13
CA PRO A 23 4.96 11.75 8.52
C PRO A 23 6.34 11.44 9.11
N ALA A 24 6.33 10.59 10.13
CA ALA A 24 7.53 9.99 10.71
C ALA A 24 7.72 8.59 10.13
N TRP A 25 8.87 8.36 9.50
CA TRP A 25 9.18 7.10 8.82
C TRP A 25 10.12 6.20 9.63
N GLY A 26 10.78 6.75 10.66
CA GLY A 26 11.68 6.00 11.53
C GLY A 26 10.95 5.36 12.73
N VAL A 27 11.73 4.94 13.72
CA VAL A 27 11.24 4.29 14.94
C VAL A 27 10.34 5.19 15.77
N GLU A 28 10.52 6.50 15.67
CA GLU A 28 9.71 7.53 16.32
C GLU A 28 8.26 7.52 15.84
N GLY A 29 7.96 6.94 14.67
CA GLY A 29 6.59 6.74 14.20
C GLY A 29 5.79 5.72 15.02
N PHE A 30 6.45 4.91 15.86
CA PHE A 30 5.79 3.96 16.76
C PHE A 30 5.59 4.51 18.18
N ASP A 31 6.09 5.71 18.47
CA ASP A 31 5.81 6.38 19.74
C ASP A 31 4.36 6.94 19.71
N PRO A 32 3.48 6.52 20.63
CA PRO A 32 2.09 6.98 20.66
C PRO A 32 1.94 8.50 20.87
N PHE A 33 2.98 9.20 21.34
CA PHE A 33 2.97 10.65 21.53
C PHE A 33 3.56 11.43 20.35
N VAL A 34 4.08 10.74 19.33
CA VAL A 34 4.59 11.37 18.11
C VAL A 34 3.50 11.33 17.04
N PRO A 35 2.86 12.48 16.71
CA PRO A 35 1.76 12.51 15.75
C PRO A 35 2.20 12.14 14.32
N GLY A 36 3.51 12.17 14.03
CA GLY A 36 4.06 11.74 12.74
C GLY A 36 3.76 10.28 12.40
N GLY A 37 3.61 9.40 13.40
CA GLY A 37 3.20 8.00 13.21
C GLY A 37 1.78 7.86 12.68
N ILE A 38 0.86 8.70 13.16
CA ILE A 38 -0.54 8.73 12.69
C ILE A 38 -0.60 9.13 11.22
N ALA A 39 0.32 9.99 10.76
CA ALA A 39 0.42 10.38 9.36
C ALA A 39 1.09 9.31 8.46
N SER A 40 2.05 8.53 8.97
CA SER A 40 2.74 7.49 8.19
C SER A 40 1.99 6.16 8.14
N HIS A 41 1.28 5.78 9.21
CA HIS A 41 0.58 4.49 9.32
C HIS A 41 -0.39 4.19 8.16
N PRO A 42 -1.32 5.10 7.75
CA PRO A 42 -2.26 4.81 6.66
C PRO A 42 -1.56 4.51 5.33
N VAL A 43 -0.46 5.22 5.05
CA VAL A 43 0.35 5.01 3.83
C VAL A 43 1.01 3.64 3.88
N GLN A 44 1.67 3.30 4.99
CA GLN A 44 2.32 2.00 5.16
C GLN A 44 1.33 0.83 5.09
N VAL A 45 0.15 0.98 5.71
CA VAL A 45 -0.91 -0.04 5.67
C VAL A 45 -1.41 -0.25 4.25
N GLN A 46 -1.69 0.84 3.53
CA GLN A 46 -2.15 0.76 2.14
C GLN A 46 -1.10 0.07 1.25
N ASP A 47 0.16 0.52 1.29
CA ASP A 47 1.23 -0.05 0.49
C ASP A 47 1.44 -1.53 0.80
N THR A 48 1.35 -1.91 2.07
CA THR A 48 1.46 -3.30 2.51
C THR A 48 0.31 -4.14 1.97
N ILE A 49 -0.93 -3.66 2.03
CA ILE A 49 -2.10 -4.37 1.51
C ILE A 49 -1.99 -4.56 0.01
N ILE A 50 -1.64 -3.50 -0.74
CA ILE A 50 -1.49 -3.57 -2.20
C ILE A 50 -0.39 -4.56 -2.56
N THR A 51 0.78 -4.45 -1.92
CA THR A 51 1.92 -5.34 -2.19
C THR A 51 1.58 -6.79 -1.87
N ALA A 52 0.95 -7.05 -0.72
CA ALA A 52 0.53 -8.37 -0.34
C ALA A 52 -0.51 -8.93 -1.33
N TRP A 53 -1.47 -8.13 -1.76
CA TRP A 53 -2.48 -8.54 -2.71
C TRP A 53 -1.91 -8.80 -4.10
N THR A 54 -1.02 -7.96 -4.61
CA THR A 54 -0.42 -8.13 -5.95
C THR A 54 0.58 -9.29 -6.00
N ILE A 55 1.37 -9.51 -4.94
CA ILE A 55 2.47 -10.49 -4.98
C ILE A 55 2.05 -11.83 -4.35
N ARG A 56 1.48 -11.79 -3.14
CA ARG A 56 1.21 -13.02 -2.35
C ARG A 56 -0.11 -13.68 -2.74
N HIS A 57 -1.09 -12.91 -3.19
CA HIS A 57 -2.40 -13.46 -3.52
C HIS A 57 -2.37 -14.37 -4.77
N PRO A 58 -1.79 -13.96 -5.92
CA PRO A 58 -1.79 -14.79 -7.13
C PRO A 58 -0.90 -16.03 -6.98
N THR A 59 0.24 -15.90 -6.29
CA THR A 59 1.17 -17.01 -6.06
C THR A 59 0.61 -18.09 -5.14
N ARG A 60 -0.28 -17.74 -4.20
CA ARG A 60 -0.88 -18.69 -3.25
C ARG A 60 -2.26 -19.18 -3.67
N ASN A 61 -2.90 -18.55 -4.66
CA ASN A 61 -4.21 -18.92 -5.18
C ASN A 61 -4.10 -19.52 -6.59
N ARG A 62 -4.14 -20.85 -6.70
CA ARG A 62 -4.06 -21.58 -7.99
C ARG A 62 -5.17 -21.21 -9.00
N ASN A 63 -6.29 -20.65 -8.53
CA ASN A 63 -7.41 -20.26 -9.38
C ASN A 63 -7.47 -18.74 -9.63
N ASP A 64 -6.42 -17.99 -9.26
CA ASP A 64 -6.38 -16.54 -9.45
C ASP A 64 -6.46 -16.18 -10.96
N PRO A 65 -7.41 -15.32 -11.37
CA PRO A 65 -7.63 -15.00 -12.76
C PRO A 65 -6.44 -14.28 -13.41
N ILE A 66 -5.60 -13.57 -12.65
CA ILE A 66 -4.38 -12.91 -13.16
C ILE A 66 -3.33 -13.97 -13.50
N ALA A 67 -3.03 -14.88 -12.56
CA ALA A 67 -2.10 -15.98 -12.80
C ALA A 67 -2.57 -16.91 -13.92
N ARG A 68 -3.89 -17.13 -14.04
CA ARG A 68 -4.48 -17.90 -15.15
C ARG A 68 -4.34 -17.17 -16.49
N ALA A 69 -4.59 -15.86 -16.55
CA ALA A 69 -4.44 -15.09 -17.78
C ALA A 69 -3.00 -15.14 -18.31
N GLU A 70 -1.99 -15.02 -17.43
CA GLU A 70 -0.58 -15.14 -17.80
C GLU A 70 -0.24 -16.54 -18.34
N LEU A 71 -0.72 -17.60 -17.70
CA LEU A 71 -0.55 -18.98 -18.20
C LEU A 71 -1.21 -19.18 -19.56
N TYR A 72 -2.42 -18.62 -19.77
CA TYR A 72 -3.09 -18.67 -21.07
C TYR A 72 -2.29 -17.92 -22.15
N GLN A 73 -1.76 -16.74 -21.85
CA GLN A 73 -0.93 -15.97 -22.78
C GLN A 73 0.39 -16.69 -23.13
N LEU A 74 1.05 -17.34 -22.16
CA LEU A 74 2.25 -18.14 -22.41
C LEU A 74 1.97 -19.41 -23.21
N SER A 75 0.78 -20.01 -23.04
CA SER A 75 0.34 -21.17 -23.82
C SER A 75 -0.20 -20.81 -25.20
N TYR A 76 -0.42 -19.52 -25.48
CA TYR A 76 -0.97 -19.06 -26.74
C TYR A 76 0.08 -19.18 -27.85
N ILE A 77 -0.12 -20.17 -28.73
CA ILE A 77 0.66 -20.33 -29.95
C ILE A 77 -0.01 -19.48 -31.05
N PRO A 78 0.65 -18.42 -31.57
CA PRO A 78 0.06 -17.59 -32.61
C PRO A 78 -0.10 -18.39 -33.91
N PRO A 79 -1.19 -18.15 -34.68
CA PRO A 79 -1.47 -18.87 -35.93
C PRO A 79 -0.32 -18.82 -36.95
N SER A 80 0.42 -17.71 -36.97
CA SER A 80 1.60 -17.52 -37.83
C SER A 80 2.75 -18.51 -37.56
N ARG A 81 2.76 -19.19 -36.42
CA ARG A 81 3.75 -20.23 -36.08
C ARG A 81 3.33 -21.62 -36.58
N VAL A 82 2.07 -21.79 -37.00
CA VAL A 82 1.50 -23.07 -37.43
C VAL A 82 1.58 -23.23 -38.96
N GLU A 83 1.67 -22.14 -39.72
CA GLU A 83 1.67 -22.13 -41.19
C GLU A 83 3.03 -22.42 -41.85
N HIS A 84 4.07 -22.73 -41.06
CA HIS A 84 5.43 -23.01 -41.53
C HIS A 84 5.92 -24.45 -41.20
N ALA A 85 5.01 -25.41 -41.04
CA ALA A 85 5.33 -26.83 -40.85
C ALA A 85 4.89 -27.68 -42.07
#